data_AF-A0AAW0BJ36-F1
#
_entry.id   AF-A0AAW0BJ36-F1
#
_cell.length_a   1.000
_cell.length_b   1.000
_cell.length_c   1.000
_cell.angle_alpha   90.00
_cell.angle_beta   90.00
_cell.angle_gamma   90.00
#
_symmetry.space_group_name_H-M   'P 1'
#
loop_
_entity.id
_entity.type
_entity.pdbx_description
1 polymer ?
#
loop_
_entity_poly.entity_id
_entity_poly.type
_entity_poly.pdbx_seq_one_letter_code
_entity_poly.pdbx_strand_id
1 'polypeptide(L)'
;MAVAAASPPAVAPPFDWSKRRDYAWFSAEGAQKIRQKVAPFVSFALDTFQVECAARILDGQDVLCISATGTGKTALIYAPLMTREGTISLVISPTNFLQRDMVASMQKKGIAALAINSDTLIAASLASPT
;
A
#
# COMPACT_ATOMS: atom_id res chain seq x y z
N MET A 1 24.12 -22.51 -30.74
CA MET A 1 24.57 -21.13 -30.46
C MET A 1 23.62 -20.53 -29.46
N ALA A 2 24.00 -20.42 -28.19
CA ALA A 2 23.18 -19.78 -27.16
C ALA A 2 23.39 -18.26 -27.24
N VAL A 3 22.33 -17.51 -27.51
CA VAL A 3 22.37 -16.05 -27.49
C VAL A 3 22.37 -15.62 -26.02
N ALA A 4 23.51 -15.16 -25.53
CA ALA A 4 23.60 -14.56 -24.21
C ALA A 4 22.77 -13.26 -24.22
N ALA A 5 21.57 -13.30 -23.63
CA ALA A 5 20.77 -12.12 -23.42
C ALA A 5 21.52 -11.19 -22.45
N ALA A 6 22.00 -10.05 -22.97
CA ALA A 6 22.62 -9.02 -22.15
C ALA A 6 21.65 -8.62 -21.03
N SER A 7 22.12 -8.62 -19.78
CA SER A 7 21.31 -8.17 -18.65
C SER A 7 20.87 -6.72 -18.89
N PRO A 8 19.58 -6.39 -18.66
CA PRO A 8 19.10 -5.03 -18.85
C PRO A 8 19.89 -4.07 -17.95
N PRO A 9 20.14 -2.83 -18.39
CA PRO A 9 20.85 -1.84 -17.60
C PRO A 9 20.11 -1.60 -16.29
N ALA A 10 20.85 -1.48 -15.20
CA ALA A 10 20.29 -1.16 -13.89
C ALA A 10 19.59 0.20 -13.96
N VAL A 11 18.26 0.21 -13.88
CA VAL A 11 17.47 1.44 -13.80
C VAL A 11 17.55 1.92 -12.35
N ALA A 12 18.25 3.04 -12.14
CA ALA A 12 18.20 3.71 -10.84
C ALA A 12 16.73 4.04 -10.51
N PRO A 13 16.24 3.74 -9.30
CA PRO A 13 14.86 4.02 -8.96
C PRO A 13 14.59 5.53 -9.12
N PRO A 14 13.43 5.93 -9.67
CA PRO A 14 13.09 7.35 -9.84
C PRO A 14 12.83 8.09 -8.51
N PHE A 15 13.06 7.42 -7.38
CA PHE A 15 12.87 7.91 -6.03
C PHE A 15 14.13 7.74 -5.20
N ASP A 16 14.43 8.77 -4.39
CA ASP A 16 15.52 8.76 -3.43
C ASP A 16 14.99 8.33 -2.06
N TRP A 17 15.28 7.08 -1.68
CA TRP A 17 14.91 6.51 -0.38
C TRP A 17 15.53 7.27 0.81
N SER A 18 16.58 8.07 0.59
CA SER A 18 17.30 8.79 1.64
C SER A 18 16.64 10.12 2.02
N LYS A 19 15.79 10.68 1.15
CA LYS A 19 14.97 11.86 1.48
C LYS A 19 13.84 11.44 2.41
N ARG A 20 14.15 11.41 3.71
CA ARG A 20 13.16 11.24 4.77
C ARG A 20 12.10 12.33 4.66
N ARG A 21 10.87 11.92 4.94
CA ARG A 21 9.67 12.71 4.72
C ARG A 21 9.58 13.79 5.81
N ASP A 22 9.29 15.03 5.40
CA ASP A 22 9.41 16.22 6.27
C ASP A 22 8.29 16.39 7.34
N TYR A 23 7.48 15.35 7.60
CA TYR A 23 6.36 15.44 8.54
C TYR A 23 6.43 14.37 9.61
N ALA A 24 6.34 14.76 10.89
CA ALA A 24 6.37 13.86 12.05
C ALA A 24 4.98 13.29 12.36
N TRP A 25 4.62 12.21 11.66
CA TRP A 25 3.34 11.52 11.83
C TRP A 25 3.25 10.77 13.15
N PHE A 26 4.38 10.27 13.69
CA PHE A 26 4.43 9.64 15.01
C PHE A 26 4.43 10.67 16.14
N SER A 27 3.31 11.38 16.27
CA SER A 27 3.03 12.38 17.30
C SER A 27 1.55 12.36 17.66
N ALA A 28 1.15 12.96 18.80
CA ALA A 28 -0.26 13.04 19.18
C ALA A 28 -1.12 13.76 18.12
N GLU A 29 -0.58 14.84 17.54
CA GLU A 29 -1.23 15.58 16.47
C GLU A 29 -1.29 14.75 15.17
N GLY A 30 -0.20 14.09 14.79
CA GLY A 30 -0.15 13.21 13.62
C GLY A 30 -1.14 12.05 13.71
N ALA A 31 -1.22 11.41 14.88
CA ALA A 31 -2.19 10.35 15.16
C ALA A 31 -3.64 10.84 15.01
N GLN A 32 -3.96 12.02 15.54
CA GLN A 32 -5.29 12.61 15.41
C GLN A 32 -5.61 12.94 13.95
N LYS A 33 -4.64 13.48 13.21
CA LYS A 33 -4.78 13.82 11.79
C LYS A 33 -5.02 12.57 10.93
N ILE A 34 -4.35 11.45 11.22
CA ILE A 34 -4.60 10.16 10.58
C ILE A 34 -6.05 9.74 10.81
N ARG A 35 -6.53 9.77 12.06
CA ARG A 35 -7.92 9.41 12.40
C ARG A 35 -8.92 10.27 11.64
N GLN A 36 -8.73 11.59 11.62
CA GLN A 36 -9.60 12.53 10.93
C GLN A 36 -9.64 12.30 9.41
N LYS A 37 -8.49 12.01 8.80
CA LYS A 37 -8.42 11.76 7.36
C LYS A 37 -9.00 10.41 6.94
N VAL A 38 -8.90 9.39 7.80
CA VAL A 38 -9.39 8.04 7.50
C VAL A 38 -10.88 7.89 7.80
N ALA A 39 -11.41 8.58 8.82
CA ALA A 39 -12.79 8.46 9.29
C ALA A 39 -13.88 8.54 8.18
N PRO A 40 -13.77 9.40 7.14
CA PRO A 40 -14.77 9.45 6.08
C PRO A 40 -14.89 8.18 5.23
N PHE A 41 -13.87 7.31 5.24
CA PHE A 41 -13.78 6.13 4.37
C PHE A 41 -14.05 4.81 5.10
N VAL A 42 -14.29 4.85 6.41
CA VAL A 42 -14.50 3.66 7.25
C VAL A 42 -15.69 3.86 8.18
N SER A 43 -16.40 2.78 8.48
CA SER A 43 -17.56 2.79 9.41
C SER A 43 -17.18 2.60 10.88
N PHE A 44 -15.88 2.54 11.20
CA PHE A 44 -15.36 2.24 12.54
C PHE A 44 -14.14 3.10 12.86
N ALA A 45 -13.87 3.30 14.14
CA ALA A 45 -12.66 3.99 14.59
C ALA A 45 -11.44 3.06 14.48
N LEU A 46 -10.31 3.61 14.04
CA LEU A 46 -9.03 2.88 14.04
C LEU A 46 -8.59 2.55 15.47
N ASP A 47 -8.02 1.37 15.68
CA ASP A 47 -7.36 1.03 16.94
C ASP A 47 -6.05 1.83 17.08
N THR A 48 -5.59 2.03 18.31
CA THR A 48 -4.31 2.65 18.65
C THR A 48 -3.16 2.03 17.86
N PHE A 49 -3.06 0.69 17.82
CA PHE A 49 -1.93 0.05 17.13
C PHE A 49 -1.95 0.34 15.62
N GLN A 50 -3.13 0.46 15.01
CA GLN A 50 -3.29 0.74 13.58
C GLN A 50 -2.80 2.15 13.25
N VAL A 51 -3.15 3.12 14.10
CA VAL A 51 -2.71 4.52 13.95
C VAL A 51 -1.20 4.64 14.18
N GLU A 52 -0.66 3.99 15.21
CA GLU A 52 0.77 3.99 15.48
C GLU A 52 1.59 3.36 14.34
N CYS A 53 1.14 2.22 13.80
CA CYS A 53 1.80 1.60 12.66
C CYS A 53 1.70 2.48 11.41
N ALA A 54 0.53 3.05 11.13
CA ALA A 54 0.35 3.95 9.99
C ALA A 54 1.24 5.19 10.10
N ALA A 55 1.36 5.78 11.29
CA ALA A 55 2.24 6.90 11.56
C ALA A 55 3.71 6.57 11.27
N ARG A 56 4.21 5.43 11.77
CA ARG A 56 5.58 4.96 11.48
C ARG A 56 5.81 4.72 9.99
N ILE A 57 4.85 4.10 9.29
CA ILE A 57 4.91 3.90 7.83
C ILE A 57 4.97 5.25 7.10
N LEU A 58 4.17 6.23 7.53
CA LEU A 58 4.14 7.57 6.95
C LEU A 58 5.44 8.34 7.19
N ASP A 59 6.10 8.13 8.34
CA ASP A 59 7.45 8.64 8.65
C ASP A 59 8.56 7.94 7.86
N GLY A 60 8.23 6.91 7.08
CA GLY A 60 9.19 6.15 6.27
C GLY A 60 9.97 5.12 7.08
N GLN A 61 9.42 4.65 8.20
CA GLN A 61 9.99 3.58 9.01
C GLN A 61 9.42 2.22 8.60
N ASP A 62 10.25 1.19 8.66
CA ASP A 62 9.81 -0.20 8.53
C ASP A 62 9.04 -0.64 9.78
N VAL A 63 7.96 -1.40 9.57
CA VAL A 63 7.09 -1.87 10.66
C VAL A 63 6.89 -3.37 10.59
N LEU A 64 7.28 -4.08 11.65
CA LEU A 64 6.87 -5.45 11.91
C LEU A 64 5.64 -5.44 12.83
N CYS A 65 4.46 -5.64 12.27
CA CYS A 65 3.22 -5.72 13.03
C CYS A 65 2.80 -7.18 13.23
N ILE A 66 2.70 -7.61 14.49
CA ILE A 66 2.16 -8.92 14.86
C ILE A 66 0.79 -8.68 15.50
N SER A 67 -0.25 -9.22 14.87
CA SER A 67 -1.62 -9.10 15.36
C SER A 67 -2.40 -10.38 15.08
N ALA A 68 -3.44 -10.65 15.87
CA ALA A 68 -4.35 -11.75 15.60
C ALA A 68 -5.11 -11.53 14.27
N THR A 69 -5.62 -12.61 13.68
CA THR A 69 -6.54 -12.52 12.54
C THR A 69 -7.82 -11.81 12.97
N GLY A 70 -8.38 -10.97 12.09
CA GLY A 70 -9.61 -10.22 12.38
C GLY A 70 -9.41 -8.87 13.10
N THR A 71 -8.23 -8.57 13.64
CA THR A 71 -7.96 -7.29 14.34
C THR A 71 -7.81 -6.08 13.42
N GLY A 72 -8.07 -6.23 12.12
CA GLY A 72 -8.04 -5.13 11.17
C GLY A 72 -6.65 -4.71 10.68
N LYS A 73 -5.65 -5.60 10.66
CA LYS A 73 -4.30 -5.33 10.11
C LYS A 73 -4.29 -4.72 8.70
N THR A 74 -5.34 -4.95 7.91
CA THR A 74 -5.55 -4.33 6.59
C THR A 74 -5.55 -2.79 6.65
N ALA A 75 -5.83 -2.19 7.82
CA ALA A 75 -5.71 -0.75 8.05
C ALA A 75 -4.31 -0.20 7.76
N LEU A 76 -3.26 -0.99 7.94
CA LEU A 76 -1.89 -0.57 7.66
C LEU A 76 -1.65 -0.34 6.15
N ILE A 77 -2.53 -0.86 5.28
CA ILE A 77 -2.47 -0.64 3.83
C ILE A 77 -3.16 0.67 3.46
N TYR A 78 -4.41 0.85 3.88
CA TYR A 78 -5.21 1.98 3.40
C TYR A 78 -5.02 3.26 4.24
N ALA A 79 -4.68 3.17 5.54
CA ALA A 79 -4.56 4.36 6.38
C ALA A 79 -3.42 5.28 5.92
N PRO A 80 -2.21 4.78 5.58
CA PRO A 80 -1.18 5.63 5.00
C PRO A 80 -1.61 6.24 3.65
N LEU A 81 -2.26 5.44 2.80
CA LEU A 81 -2.72 5.83 1.47
C LEU A 81 -3.76 6.97 1.52
N MET A 82 -4.76 6.85 2.40
CA MET A 82 -5.81 7.86 2.58
C MET A 82 -5.29 9.13 3.28
N THR A 83 -4.22 9.01 4.07
CA THR A 83 -3.68 10.14 4.82
C THR A 83 -2.86 11.07 3.92
N ARG A 84 -2.14 10.53 2.93
CA ARG A 84 -1.22 11.28 2.07
C ARG A 84 -1.56 11.10 0.59
N GLU A 85 -1.88 12.21 -0.06
CA GLU A 85 -2.10 12.28 -1.50
C GLU A 85 -0.82 11.93 -2.29
N GLY A 86 -1.02 11.42 -3.50
CA GLY A 86 0.08 11.03 -4.39
C GLY A 86 0.88 9.82 -3.93
N THR A 87 0.33 9.01 -3.01
CA THR A 87 0.97 7.75 -2.58
C THR A 87 0.39 6.55 -3.31
N ILE A 88 1.22 5.51 -3.43
CA ILE A 88 0.84 4.19 -3.96
C ILE A 88 1.22 3.16 -2.91
N SER A 89 0.33 2.20 -2.66
CA SER A 89 0.60 1.05 -1.80
C SER A 89 0.75 -0.21 -2.65
N LEU A 90 1.91 -0.85 -2.56
CA LEU A 90 2.13 -2.19 -3.12
C LEU A 90 1.89 -3.22 -2.03
N VAL A 91 0.95 -4.15 -2.25
CA VAL A 91 0.65 -5.22 -1.30
C VAL A 91 0.95 -6.57 -1.95
N ILE A 92 1.86 -7.31 -1.34
CA ILE A 92 2.20 -8.67 -1.76
C ILE A 92 1.35 -9.63 -0.94
N SER A 93 0.57 -10.46 -1.64
CA SER A 93 -0.26 -11.48 -1.01
C SER A 93 -0.15 -12.81 -1.77
N PRO A 94 -0.26 -13.95 -1.06
CA PRO A 94 0.14 -15.25 -1.61
C PRO A 94 -0.85 -15.84 -2.63
N THR A 95 -2.10 -15.38 -2.68
CA THR A 95 -3.15 -16.04 -3.49
C THR A 95 -3.95 -15.04 -4.32
N ASN A 96 -4.27 -15.43 -5.56
CA ASN A 96 -5.11 -14.65 -6.48
C ASN A 96 -6.48 -14.33 -5.87
N PHE A 97 -7.05 -15.27 -5.09
CA PHE A 97 -8.32 -15.05 -4.39
C PHE A 97 -8.23 -13.88 -3.40
N LEU A 98 -7.19 -13.86 -2.56
CA LEU A 98 -7.02 -12.78 -1.58
C LEU A 98 -6.77 -11.44 -2.28
N GLN A 99 -6.03 -11.42 -3.38
CA GLN A 99 -5.83 -10.21 -4.17
C GLN A 99 -7.15 -9.65 -4.70
N ARG A 100 -8.04 -10.50 -5.25
CA ARG A 100 -9.37 -10.09 -5.72
C ARG A 100 -10.24 -9.52 -4.61
N ASP A 101 -10.26 -10.19 -3.45
CA ASP A 101 -11.01 -9.73 -2.28
C ASP A 101 -10.50 -8.38 -1.77
N MET A 102 -9.18 -8.20 -1.73
CA MET A 102 -8.55 -6.93 -1.38
C MET A 102 -8.91 -5.81 -2.35
N VAL A 103 -8.85 -6.06 -3.67
CA VAL A 103 -9.26 -5.09 -4.69
C VAL A 103 -10.71 -4.66 -4.49
N ALA A 104 -11.63 -5.62 -4.35
CA ALA A 104 -13.05 -5.33 -4.11
C ALA A 104 -13.25 -4.51 -2.81
N SER A 105 -12.53 -4.86 -1.74
CA SER A 105 -12.58 -4.16 -0.46
C SER A 105 -12.04 -2.72 -0.52
N MET A 106 -11.01 -2.47 -1.32
CA MET A 106 -10.45 -1.13 -1.54
C MET A 106 -11.36 -0.27 -2.43
N GLN A 107 -11.88 -0.84 -3.52
CA GLN A 107 -12.82 -0.15 -4.42
C GLN A 107 -14.10 0.27 -3.68
N LYS A 108 -14.62 -0.58 -2.77
CA LYS A 108 -15.74 -0.20 -1.89
C LYS A 108 -15.46 1.00 -0.98
N LYS A 109 -14.19 1.29 -0.69
CA LYS A 109 -13.74 2.47 0.07
C LYS A 109 -13.42 3.68 -0.84
N GLY A 110 -13.71 3.58 -2.14
CA GLY A 110 -13.37 4.62 -3.11
C GLY A 110 -11.89 4.66 -3.51
N ILE A 111 -11.10 3.64 -3.17
CA ILE A 111 -9.69 3.56 -3.53
C ILE A 111 -9.55 2.81 -4.86
N ALA A 112 -8.87 3.43 -5.82
CA ALA A 112 -8.43 2.76 -7.04
C ALA A 112 -7.44 1.63 -6.69
N ALA A 113 -7.79 0.40 -7.03
CA ALA A 113 -6.98 -0.78 -6.75
C ALA A 113 -7.02 -1.75 -7.93
N LEU A 114 -5.89 -2.42 -8.16
CA LEU A 114 -5.70 -3.42 -9.21
C LEU A 114 -4.93 -4.61 -8.64
N ALA A 115 -5.29 -5.82 -9.05
CA ALA A 115 -4.52 -7.03 -8.78
C ALA A 115 -3.54 -7.27 -9.94
N ILE A 116 -2.30 -7.63 -9.62
CA ILE A 116 -1.29 -8.02 -10.60
C ILE A 116 -0.90 -9.47 -10.31
N ASN A 117 -1.39 -10.38 -11.14
CA ASN A 117 -1.12 -11.82 -11.08
C ASN A 117 -1.21 -12.48 -12.45
N SER A 118 -1.04 -13.80 -12.47
CA SER A 118 -1.14 -14.66 -13.66
C SER A 118 -2.37 -14.40 -14.52
N ASP A 119 -3.51 -14.15 -13.90
CA ASP A 119 -4.80 -14.06 -14.58
C ASP A 119 -4.95 -12.69 -15.25
N THR A 120 -4.41 -11.64 -14.63
CA THR A 120 -4.40 -10.27 -15.17
C THR A 120 -3.29 -10.03 -16.19
N LEU A 121 -2.21 -10.82 -16.15
CA LEU A 121 -1.07 -10.68 -17.06
C LEU A 121 -1.49 -10.91 -18.52
N ILE A 122 -2.32 -11.92 -18.75
CA ILE A 122 -2.83 -12.26 -20.09
C ILE A 122 -3.72 -11.13 -20.62
N ALA A 123 -4.58 -10.56 -19.77
CA ALA A 123 -5.42 -9.44 -20.17
C ALA A 123 -4.58 -8.19 -20.53
N ALA A 124 -3.52 -7.91 -19.77
CA ALA A 124 -2.65 -6.76 -20.00
C ALA A 124 -1.82 -6.89 -21.30
N SER A 125 -1.35 -8.09 -21.63
CA SER A 125 -0.58 -8.32 -22.86
C SER A 125 -1.42 -8.14 -24.12
N LEU A 126 -2.72 -8.45 -24.05
CA LEU A 126 -3.66 -8.26 -25.16
C LEU A 126 -4.11 -6.79 -25.32
N ALA A 127 -4.03 -5.98 -24.26
CA ALA A 127 -4.49 -4.59 -24.24
C ALA A 127 -3.40 -3.57 -24.61
N SER A 128 -2.13 -3.99 -24.71
CA SER A 128 -1.04 -3.11 -25.11
C SER A 128 -1.03 -2.98 -26.64
N PRO A 129 -1.32 -1.80 -27.22
CA PRO A 129 -1.09 -1.59 -28.64
C PRO A 129 0.42 -1.69 -28.90
N THR A 130 0.78 -2.47 -29.90
CA THR A 130 2.15 -2.50 -30.44
C THR A 130 2.47 -1.20 -31.16
#